data_AF-A0A506QFL8-F1
#
_entry.id   AF-A0A506QFL8-F1
#
_cell.length_a   1.000
_cell.length_b   1.000
_cell.length_c   1.000
_cell.angle_alpha   90.00
_cell.angle_beta   90.00
_cell.angle_gamma   90.00
#
_symmetry.space_group_name_H-M   'P 1'
#
loop_
_entity.id
_entity.type
_entity.pdbx_description
1 polymer ?
#
loop_
_entity_poly.entity_id
_entity_poly.type
_entity_poly.pdbx_seq_one_letter_code
_entity_poly.pdbx_strand_id
1 'polypeptide(L)'
;MIDNLLDGLKEGRIKAAEFGQGVDKAMTEALEGTKISAEQVEVWGKAVANGGKAGSAAMTEIAQALSEVDDETKRNELGVKFFGR
;
A
#
# COMPACT_ATOMS: atom_id res chain seq x y z
N MET A 1 -34.74 10.75 -16.81
CA MET A 1 -33.44 11.37 -16.50
C MET A 1 -33.31 11.42 -15.00
N ILE A 2 -32.11 11.15 -14.47
CA ILE A 2 -31.77 10.85 -13.06
C ILE A 2 -31.82 9.34 -12.77
N ASP A 3 -30.84 8.61 -13.31
CA ASP A 3 -30.48 7.27 -12.82
C ASP A 3 -28.99 6.97 -13.06
N ASN A 4 -28.13 7.98 -12.91
CA ASN A 4 -26.68 7.86 -13.21
C ASN A 4 -25.78 8.36 -12.07
N LEU A 5 -26.36 8.74 -10.94
CA LEU A 5 -25.59 9.13 -9.75
C LEU A 5 -25.40 7.96 -8.78
N LEU A 6 -26.33 7.01 -8.76
CA LEU A 6 -26.25 5.81 -7.92
C LEU A 6 -25.29 4.76 -8.49
N ASP A 7 -25.13 4.69 -9.81
CA ASP A 7 -24.20 3.76 -10.46
C ASP A 7 -22.74 4.15 -10.21
N GLY A 8 -22.42 5.46 -10.29
CA GLY A 8 -21.09 5.97 -9.96
C GLY A 8 -20.69 5.75 -8.49
N LEU A 9 -21.65 5.76 -7.55
CA LEU A 9 -21.39 5.44 -6.13
C LEU A 9 -21.15 3.94 -5.91
N LYS A 10 -21.81 3.09 -6.67
CA LYS A 10 -21.67 1.63 -6.62
C LYS A 10 -20.34 1.20 -7.26
N GLU A 11 -19.99 1.76 -8.40
CA GLU A 11 -18.68 1.59 -9.03
C GLU A 11 -17.56 2.17 -8.15
N GLY A 12 -17.77 3.31 -7.50
CA GLY A 12 -16.82 3.88 -6.54
C GLY A 12 -16.58 2.97 -5.34
N ARG A 13 -17.60 2.28 -4.83
CA ARG A 13 -17.47 1.26 -3.78
C ARG A 13 -16.80 -0.02 -4.25
N ILE A 14 -17.06 -0.47 -5.48
CA ILE A 14 -16.38 -1.64 -6.06
C ILE A 14 -14.90 -1.32 -6.30
N LYS A 15 -14.59 -0.15 -6.86
CA LYS A 15 -13.22 0.33 -7.02
C LYS A 15 -12.52 0.61 -5.70
N ALA A 16 -13.23 1.07 -4.66
CA ALA A 16 -12.69 1.19 -3.30
C ALA A 16 -12.53 -0.17 -2.60
N ALA A 17 -13.35 -1.17 -2.94
CA ALA A 17 -13.16 -2.55 -2.52
C ALA A 17 -12.00 -3.22 -3.28
N GLU A 18 -11.79 -2.88 -4.56
CA GLU A 18 -10.65 -3.30 -5.38
C GLU A 18 -9.35 -2.55 -5.02
N PHE A 19 -9.43 -1.29 -4.57
CA PHE A 19 -8.33 -0.60 -3.89
C PHE A 19 -8.11 -1.15 -2.47
N GLY A 20 -9.18 -1.56 -1.80
CA GLY A 20 -9.12 -2.42 -0.61
C GLY A 20 -8.54 -3.81 -0.89
N GLN A 21 -8.53 -4.26 -2.16
CA GLN A 21 -7.79 -5.43 -2.67
C GLN A 21 -6.44 -5.05 -3.30
N GLY A 22 -6.12 -3.75 -3.39
CA GLY A 22 -4.93 -3.19 -4.06
C GLY A 22 -3.70 -3.15 -3.17
N VAL A 23 -3.87 -3.49 -1.90
CA VAL A 23 -2.85 -4.20 -1.14
C VAL A 23 -3.10 -5.67 -1.48
N ASP A 24 -2.39 -6.16 -2.52
CA ASP A 24 -2.46 -7.55 -2.97
C ASP A 24 -2.50 -8.48 -1.76
N LYS A 25 -3.17 -9.64 -1.82
CA LYS A 25 -3.35 -10.51 -0.63
C LYS A 25 -2.01 -10.78 0.05
N ALA A 26 -0.97 -10.95 -0.76
CA ALA A 26 0.40 -11.08 -0.33
C ALA A 26 0.93 -9.85 0.43
N MET A 27 0.61 -8.63 -0.02
CA MET A 27 0.95 -7.39 0.66
C MET A 27 0.19 -7.28 1.99
N THR A 28 -1.08 -7.69 2.05
CA THR A 28 -1.87 -7.67 3.30
C THR A 28 -1.31 -8.68 4.31
N GLU A 29 -1.03 -9.91 3.87
CA GLU A 29 -0.38 -10.96 4.69
C GLU A 29 1.01 -10.54 5.17
N ALA A 30 1.77 -9.83 4.35
CA ALA A 30 3.08 -9.32 4.73
C ALA A 30 2.99 -8.15 5.72
N LEU A 31 1.89 -7.38 5.70
CA LEU A 31 1.60 -6.32 6.67
C LEU A 31 0.97 -6.86 7.96
N GLU A 32 0.35 -8.04 7.95
CA GLU A 32 -0.20 -8.67 9.16
C GLU A 32 0.89 -8.85 10.21
N GLY A 33 0.63 -8.40 11.44
CA GLY A 33 1.61 -8.44 12.53
C GLY A 33 2.68 -7.35 12.47
N THR A 34 2.61 -6.44 11.49
CA THR A 34 3.39 -5.19 11.49
C THR A 34 2.53 -4.02 11.98
N LYS A 35 3.16 -2.87 12.26
CA LYS A 35 2.45 -1.61 12.56
C LYS A 35 2.09 -0.82 11.30
N ILE A 36 2.33 -1.39 10.12
CA ILE A 36 2.20 -0.70 8.84
C ILE A 36 0.76 -0.85 8.34
N SER A 37 0.09 0.26 8.07
CA SER A 37 -1.27 0.23 7.52
C SER A 37 -1.27 0.18 5.99
N ALA A 38 -2.32 -0.43 5.43
CA ALA A 38 -2.58 -0.43 3.98
C ALA A 38 -2.59 0.99 3.37
N GLU A 39 -3.10 1.96 4.12
CA GLU A 39 -3.15 3.37 3.71
C GLU A 39 -1.75 3.99 3.66
N GLN A 40 -0.87 3.69 4.62
CA GLN A 40 0.54 4.10 4.56
C GLN A 40 1.25 3.50 3.35
N VAL A 41 1.01 2.22 3.08
CA VAL A 41 1.55 1.56 1.88
C VAL A 41 1.09 2.23 0.60
N GLU A 42 -0.18 2.61 0.50
CA GLU A 42 -0.73 3.31 -0.67
C GLU A 42 -0.09 4.69 -0.84
N VAL A 43 0.08 5.44 0.26
CA VAL A 43 0.76 6.75 0.26
C VAL A 43 2.20 6.61 -0.20
N TRP A 44 2.94 5.63 0.35
CA TRP A 44 4.31 5.38 -0.04
C TRP A 44 4.42 4.93 -1.50
N GLY A 45 3.55 4.03 -1.96
CA GLY A 45 3.52 3.57 -3.35
C GLY A 45 3.30 4.73 -4.33
N LYS A 46 2.33 5.61 -4.04
CA LYS A 46 2.09 6.83 -4.81
C LYS A 46 3.29 7.78 -4.78
N ALA A 47 3.91 7.97 -3.62
CA ALA A 47 5.06 8.86 -3.48
C ALA A 47 6.30 8.33 -4.22
N VAL A 48 6.60 7.03 -4.10
CA VAL A 48 7.69 6.36 -4.83
C VAL A 48 7.45 6.43 -6.34
N ALA A 49 6.22 6.19 -6.80
CA ALA A 49 5.86 6.31 -8.21
C ALA A 49 5.98 7.74 -8.76
N ASN A 50 5.62 8.75 -7.95
CA ASN A 50 5.81 10.16 -8.30
C ASN A 50 7.30 10.56 -8.34
N GLY A 51 8.18 9.81 -7.66
CA GLY A 51 9.62 10.04 -7.66
C GLY A 51 10.05 11.36 -7.00
N GLY A 52 11.32 11.73 -7.20
CA GLY A 52 11.89 12.95 -6.61
C GLY A 52 11.97 12.92 -5.09
N LYS A 53 11.84 14.09 -4.44
CA LYS A 53 11.97 14.22 -2.97
C LYS A 53 10.92 13.42 -2.20
N ALA A 54 9.68 13.39 -2.69
CA ALA A 54 8.59 12.64 -2.06
C ALA A 54 8.84 11.12 -2.14
N GLY A 55 9.30 10.63 -3.29
CA GLY A 55 9.67 9.22 -3.44
C GLY A 55 10.84 8.82 -2.54
N SER A 56 11.89 9.65 -2.44
CA SER A 56 13.00 9.39 -1.52
C SER A 56 12.60 9.40 -0.04
N ALA A 57 11.69 10.31 0.36
CA ALA A 57 11.15 10.32 1.71
C ALA A 57 10.34 9.05 1.99
N ALA A 58 9.44 8.66 1.08
CA ALA A 58 8.65 7.45 1.20
C ALA A 58 9.50 6.18 1.28
N MET A 59 10.58 6.07 0.49
CA MET A 59 11.52 4.94 0.62
C MET A 59 12.18 4.88 2.00
N THR A 60 12.50 6.04 2.58
CA THR A 60 13.10 6.12 3.92
C THR A 60 12.10 5.68 4.98
N GLU A 61 10.85 6.14 4.89
CA GLU A 61 9.77 5.73 5.78
C GLU A 61 9.46 4.24 5.67
N ILE A 62 9.40 3.69 4.45
CA ILE A 62 9.28 2.24 4.22
C ILE A 62 10.42 1.50 4.93
N ALA A 63 11.68 1.90 4.71
CA ALA A 63 12.83 1.23 5.32
C ALA A 63 12.80 1.28 6.85
N GLN A 64 12.36 2.41 7.42
CA GLN A 64 12.22 2.59 8.86
C GLN A 64 11.09 1.71 9.42
N ALA A 65 9.94 1.70 8.77
CA ALA A 65 8.82 0.84 9.14
C ALA A 65 9.17 -0.65 9.05
N LEU A 66 9.93 -1.04 8.02
CA LEU A 66 10.47 -2.39 7.88
C LEU A 66 11.45 -2.73 9.00
N SER A 67 12.26 -1.79 9.47
CA SER A 67 13.17 -2.01 10.60
C SER A 67 12.44 -2.26 11.93
N GLU A 68 11.21 -1.77 12.06
CA GLU A 68 10.33 -2.05 13.20
C GLU A 68 9.56 -3.38 13.08
N VAL A 69 9.68 -4.08 11.95
CA VAL A 69 9.14 -5.44 11.79
C VAL A 69 10.08 -6.42 12.48
N ASP A 70 9.63 -6.98 13.60
CA ASP A 70 10.39 -7.94 14.40
C ASP A 70 10.70 -9.24 13.62
N ASP A 71 9.80 -9.65 12.72
CA ASP A 71 9.95 -10.85 11.90
C ASP A 71 10.85 -10.58 10.68
N GLU A 72 12.06 -11.14 10.71
CA GLU A 72 13.02 -11.00 9.63
C GLU A 72 12.53 -11.54 8.29
N THR A 73 11.70 -12.59 8.30
CA THR A 73 11.11 -13.17 7.09
C THR A 73 10.14 -12.18 6.47
N LYS A 74 9.24 -11.60 7.27
CA LYS A 74 8.28 -10.59 6.80
C LYS A 74 8.96 -9.32 6.33
N ARG A 75 9.98 -8.86 7.07
CA ARG A 75 10.79 -7.70 6.68
C ARG A 75 11.45 -7.90 5.32
N ASN A 76 12.02 -9.08 5.07
CA ASN A 76 12.62 -9.42 3.78
C ASN A 76 11.58 -9.51 2.68
N GLU A 77 10.43 -10.15 2.94
CA GLU A 77 9.34 -10.27 1.97
C GLU A 77 8.80 -8.90 1.56
N LEU A 78 8.48 -8.05 2.54
CA LEU A 78 8.05 -6.68 2.29
C LEU A 78 9.14 -5.87 1.59
N GLY A 79 10.40 -6.01 2.00
CA GLY A 79 11.54 -5.34 1.36
C GLY A 79 11.66 -5.70 -0.12
N VAL A 80 11.50 -6.98 -0.48
CA VAL A 80 11.47 -7.43 -1.89
C VAL A 80 10.27 -6.83 -2.62
N LYS A 81 9.09 -6.76 -2.00
CA LYS A 81 7.90 -6.16 -2.62
C LYS A 81 8.02 -4.65 -2.85
N PHE A 82 8.58 -3.92 -1.90
CA PHE A 82 8.74 -2.46 -1.98
C PHE A 82 9.90 -2.02 -2.88
N PHE A 83 11.01 -2.76 -2.86
CA PHE A 83 12.24 -2.36 -3.54
C PHE A 83 12.56 -3.19 -4.80
N GLY A 84 11.81 -4.26 -5.06
CA GLY A 84 11.82 -5.00 -6.33
C GLY A 84 13.17 -5.62 -6.71
N ARG A 85 13.96 -6.10 -5.74
CA ARG A 85 15.30 -6.61 -6.03
C ARG A 85 15.31 -7.96 -6.73
#